data_AF-A0A946UGK4-F1
#
_entry.id   AF-A0A946UGK4-F1
#
_cell.length_a   1.000
_cell.length_b   1.000
_cell.length_c   1.000
_cell.angle_alpha   90.00
_cell.angle_beta   90.00
_cell.angle_gamma   90.00
#
_symmetry.space_group_name_H-M   'P 1'
#
loop_
_entity.id
_entity.type
_entity.pdbx_description
1 polymer ?
#
loop_
_entity_poly.entity_id
_entity_poly.type
_entity_poly.pdbx_seq_one_letter_code
_entity_poly.pdbx_strand_id
1 'polypeptide(L)'
;MLVMFVPVVAYYALVIVGITRLQLWEMNTWPTIRGLRPHHGFVIGTATGLLTYLSLRLMPVGSGGVAGIVTAAFVVGSVFGFWNWWYETYAIKSGFISIYTRRRAEGASAEEAVTDYAPILFGSMGACHGAMVKTAENLLLVSHSPATFWFVAAGGGLALMIIPAALYGIVHRIRYGESGFRSYRAEIKTPQTHSRT
;
A
#
# COMPACT_ATOMS: atom_id res chain seq x y z
N MET A 1 -10.14 13.77 -12.94
CA MET A 1 -9.63 12.49 -13.50
C MET A 1 -8.13 12.28 -13.26
N LEU A 2 -7.24 13.27 -13.46
CA LEU A 2 -5.79 13.12 -13.22
C LEU A 2 -5.39 12.75 -11.77
N VAL A 3 -6.12 13.21 -10.75
CA VAL A 3 -5.86 12.85 -9.34
C VAL A 3 -5.97 11.32 -9.11
N MET A 4 -6.77 10.62 -9.91
CA MET A 4 -6.91 9.16 -9.83
C MET A 4 -5.67 8.39 -10.32
N PHE A 5 -4.74 9.07 -11.01
CA PHE A 5 -3.47 8.49 -11.48
C PHE A 5 -2.29 8.73 -10.52
N VAL A 6 -2.43 9.66 -9.56
CA VAL A 6 -1.43 9.90 -8.50
C VAL A 6 -1.04 8.60 -7.76
N PRO A 7 -1.97 7.68 -7.44
CA PRO A 7 -1.61 6.42 -6.83
C PRO A 7 -0.65 5.59 -7.68
N VAL A 8 -0.73 5.61 -9.01
CA VAL A 8 0.15 4.81 -9.87
C VAL A 8 1.62 5.15 -9.59
N VAL A 9 1.96 6.44 -9.54
CA VAL A 9 3.33 6.91 -9.25
C VAL A 9 3.75 6.53 -7.83
N ALA A 10 2.88 6.75 -6.84
CA ALA A 10 3.15 6.41 -5.45
C ALA A 10 3.40 4.89 -5.26
N TYR A 11 2.57 4.05 -5.89
CA TYR A 11 2.72 2.59 -5.85
C TYR A 11 4.01 2.14 -6.52
N TYR A 12 4.38 2.71 -7.67
CA TYR A 12 5.67 2.40 -8.29
C TYR A 12 6.84 2.73 -7.36
N ALA A 13 6.82 3.89 -6.71
CA ALA A 13 7.88 4.27 -5.77
C ALA A 13 7.97 3.28 -4.61
N LEU A 14 6.85 2.95 -3.96
CA LEU A 14 6.80 1.99 -2.85
C LEU A 14 7.29 0.59 -3.27
N VAL A 15 6.83 0.10 -4.41
CA VAL A 15 7.21 -1.23 -4.92
C VAL A 15 8.70 -1.29 -5.28
N ILE A 16 9.20 -0.28 -6.00
CA ILE A 16 10.61 -0.22 -6.39
C ILE A 16 11.49 -0.15 -5.15
N VAL A 17 11.20 0.73 -4.20
CA VAL A 17 11.99 0.87 -2.96
C VAL A 17 11.92 -0.41 -2.12
N GLY A 18 10.73 -0.99 -1.96
CA GLY A 18 10.52 -2.20 -1.19
C GLY A 18 11.29 -3.41 -1.73
N ILE A 19 11.28 -3.62 -3.04
CA ILE A 19 11.97 -4.75 -3.68
C ILE A 19 13.48 -4.49 -3.79
N THR A 20 13.88 -3.33 -4.32
CA THR A 20 15.28 -3.10 -4.71
C THR A 20 16.17 -2.63 -3.56
N ARG A 21 15.65 -1.77 -2.68
CA ARG A 21 16.44 -1.12 -1.62
C ARG A 21 16.26 -1.83 -0.28
N LEU A 22 15.01 -2.11 0.08
CA LEU A 22 14.69 -2.70 1.38
C LEU A 22 14.65 -4.23 1.35
N GLN A 23 14.51 -4.84 0.17
CA GLN A 23 14.40 -6.28 -0.01
C GLN A 23 13.34 -6.93 0.88
N LEU A 24 12.20 -6.26 1.06
CA LEU A 24 11.11 -6.72 1.93
C LEU A 24 10.24 -7.78 1.26
N TRP A 25 10.22 -7.81 -0.06
CA TRP A 25 9.52 -8.83 -0.84
C TRP A 25 10.11 -8.95 -2.26
N GLU A 26 9.73 -10.01 -2.97
CA GLU A 26 9.98 -10.15 -4.41
C GLU A 26 8.84 -10.92 -5.10
N MET A 27 8.71 -10.74 -6.41
CA MET A 27 7.80 -11.51 -7.25
C MET A 27 8.54 -12.66 -7.91
N ASN A 28 7.96 -13.86 -7.87
CA ASN A 28 8.58 -15.08 -8.37
C ASN A 28 8.08 -15.49 -9.77
N THR A 29 7.32 -14.64 -10.46
CA THR A 29 6.66 -14.97 -11.72
C THR A 29 7.19 -14.16 -12.89
N TRP A 30 7.54 -14.84 -13.98
CA TRP A 30 8.06 -14.21 -15.20
C TRP A 30 6.97 -13.39 -15.94
N PRO A 31 7.29 -12.25 -16.58
CA PRO A 31 8.60 -11.60 -16.66
C PRO A 31 8.89 -10.69 -15.46
N THR A 32 10.06 -10.88 -14.83
CA THR A 32 10.58 -10.04 -13.73
C THR A 32 11.96 -9.48 -14.03
N ILE A 33 12.23 -8.28 -13.54
CA ILE A 33 13.55 -7.64 -13.54
C ILE A 33 13.96 -7.49 -12.08
N ARG A 34 14.94 -8.28 -11.61
CA ARG A 34 15.38 -8.29 -10.19
C ARG A 34 14.23 -8.47 -9.19
N GLY A 35 13.26 -9.34 -9.51
CA GLY A 35 12.09 -9.60 -8.67
C GLY A 35 10.94 -8.58 -8.80
N LEU A 36 11.11 -7.52 -9.61
CA LEU A 36 10.05 -6.57 -9.94
C LEU A 36 9.35 -6.96 -11.25
N ARG A 37 8.01 -6.96 -11.27
CA ARG A 37 7.25 -6.99 -12.53
C ARG A 37 6.95 -5.56 -13.01
N PRO A 38 7.42 -5.14 -14.20
CA PRO A 38 7.26 -3.76 -14.67
C PRO A 38 5.81 -3.27 -14.72
N HIS A 39 4.85 -4.14 -15.05
CA HIS A 39 3.43 -3.78 -15.13
C HIS A 39 2.72 -3.74 -13.76
N HIS A 40 3.35 -4.23 -12.69
CA HIS A 40 2.64 -4.44 -11.43
C HIS A 40 2.18 -3.14 -10.77
N GLY A 41 3.03 -2.11 -10.77
CA GLY A 41 2.66 -0.79 -10.26
C GLY A 41 1.46 -0.20 -11.01
N PHE A 42 1.41 -0.38 -12.33
CA PHE A 42 0.27 0.04 -13.15
C PHE A 42 -1.00 -0.75 -12.79
N VAL A 43 -0.95 -2.08 -12.75
CA VAL A 43 -2.12 -2.92 -12.44
C VAL A 43 -2.68 -2.58 -11.05
N ILE A 44 -1.84 -2.51 -10.03
CA ILE A 44 -2.27 -2.16 -8.66
C ILE A 44 -2.78 -0.72 -8.59
N GLY A 45 -2.11 0.23 -9.26
CA GLY A 45 -2.56 1.62 -9.32
C GLY A 45 -3.91 1.79 -10.04
N THR A 46 -4.16 1.06 -11.13
CA THR A 46 -5.46 1.07 -11.83
C THR A 46 -6.55 0.41 -11.01
N ALA A 47 -6.28 -0.74 -10.37
CA ALA A 47 -7.22 -1.40 -9.48
C ALA A 47 -7.57 -0.50 -8.29
N THR A 48 -6.56 0.20 -7.75
CA THR A 48 -6.71 1.23 -6.73
C THR A 48 -7.66 2.33 -7.19
N GLY A 49 -7.41 2.95 -8.34
CA GLY A 49 -8.27 4.00 -8.89
C GLY A 49 -9.71 3.52 -9.07
N LEU A 50 -9.90 2.31 -9.59
CA LEU A 50 -11.22 1.71 -9.78
C LEU A 50 -11.93 1.43 -8.46
N LEU A 51 -11.26 0.82 -7.47
CA LEU A 51 -11.84 0.54 -6.16
C LEU A 51 -12.24 1.83 -5.43
N THR A 52 -11.41 2.87 -5.52
CA THR A 52 -11.73 4.19 -4.96
C THR A 52 -12.92 4.82 -5.67
N TYR A 53 -12.96 4.77 -7.00
CA TYR A 53 -14.12 5.24 -7.76
C TYR A 53 -15.39 4.50 -7.35
N LEU A 54 -15.38 3.17 -7.34
CA LEU A 54 -16.53 2.35 -6.95
C LEU A 54 -17.00 2.63 -5.53
N SER A 55 -16.06 2.86 -4.60
CA SER A 55 -16.33 3.21 -3.21
C SER A 55 -17.01 4.57 -3.05
N LEU A 56 -16.65 5.54 -3.89
CA LEU A 56 -17.07 6.93 -3.72
C LEU A 56 -18.12 7.40 -4.74
N ARG A 57 -18.43 6.63 -5.79
CA ARG A 57 -19.31 7.06 -6.90
C ARG A 57 -20.72 7.49 -6.47
N LEU A 58 -21.21 6.98 -5.34
CA LEU A 58 -22.53 7.32 -4.79
C LEU A 58 -22.46 8.42 -3.72
N MET A 59 -21.26 8.84 -3.34
CA MET A 59 -21.05 9.87 -2.34
C MET A 59 -21.29 11.26 -2.97
N PRO A 60 -22.09 12.15 -2.35
CA PRO A 60 -22.44 13.39 -3.03
C PRO A 60 -21.24 14.32 -3.15
N VAL A 61 -21.04 14.84 -4.36
CA VAL A 61 -19.91 15.69 -4.74
C VAL A 61 -20.04 17.08 -4.11
N GLY A 62 -18.94 17.66 -3.64
CA GLY A 62 -18.90 19.02 -3.10
C GLY A 62 -19.67 19.24 -1.78
N SER A 63 -20.21 18.17 -1.18
CA SER A 63 -20.94 18.22 0.09
C SER A 63 -20.20 17.47 1.20
N GLY A 64 -20.37 17.92 2.44
CA GLY A 64 -19.89 17.22 3.64
C GLY A 64 -18.56 17.71 4.22
N GLY A 65 -17.82 18.61 3.55
CA GLY A 65 -16.62 19.24 4.12
C GLY A 65 -15.62 18.24 4.71
N VAL A 66 -15.13 18.52 5.93
CA VAL A 66 -14.19 17.64 6.67
C VAL A 66 -14.82 16.27 6.98
N ALA A 67 -16.10 16.22 7.35
CA ALA A 67 -16.79 14.96 7.61
C ALA A 67 -16.79 14.06 6.36
N GLY A 68 -17.04 14.64 5.19
CA GLY A 68 -16.95 13.94 3.91
C GLY A 68 -15.54 13.37 3.65
N ILE A 69 -14.49 14.13 3.98
CA ILE A 69 -13.10 13.67 3.84
C ILE A 69 -12.83 12.47 4.76
N VAL A 70 -13.24 12.54 6.02
CA VAL A 70 -13.06 11.46 6.99
C VAL A 70 -13.84 10.21 6.59
N THR A 71 -15.10 10.36 6.16
CA THR A 71 -15.91 9.24 5.66
C THR A 71 -15.28 8.60 4.44
N ALA A 72 -14.82 9.39 3.46
CA ALA A 72 -14.16 8.87 2.27
C ALA A 72 -12.86 8.13 2.63
N ALA A 73 -12.07 8.67 3.55
CA ALA A 73 -10.87 8.02 4.05
C ALA A 73 -11.18 6.68 4.72
N PHE A 74 -12.20 6.63 5.58
CA PHE A 74 -12.61 5.40 6.25
C PHE A 74 -13.08 4.35 5.24
N VAL A 75 -14.01 4.69 4.35
CA VAL A 75 -14.59 3.74 3.38
C VAL A 75 -13.52 3.18 2.45
N VAL A 76 -12.72 4.04 1.82
CA VAL A 76 -11.69 3.60 0.88
C VAL A 76 -10.58 2.85 1.61
N GLY A 77 -10.21 3.29 2.81
CA GLY A 77 -9.26 2.60 3.68
C GLY A 77 -9.70 1.18 4.02
N SER A 78 -10.96 0.98 4.43
CA SER A 78 -11.50 -0.35 4.72
C SER A 78 -11.51 -1.26 3.49
N VAL A 79 -11.95 -0.75 2.34
CA VAL A 79 -11.98 -1.51 1.08
C VAL A 79 -10.56 -1.94 0.69
N PHE A 80 -9.59 -1.03 0.76
CA PHE A 80 -8.21 -1.33 0.40
C PHE A 80 -7.52 -2.27 1.38
N GLY A 81 -7.69 -2.03 2.67
CA GLY A 81 -7.15 -2.87 3.72
C GLY A 81 -7.62 -4.30 3.54
N PHE A 82 -8.92 -4.51 3.32
CA PHE A 82 -9.50 -5.83 3.12
C PHE A 82 -9.03 -6.51 1.83
N TRP A 83 -9.21 -5.87 0.67
CA TRP A 83 -8.93 -6.51 -0.61
C TRP A 83 -7.45 -6.80 -0.82
N ASN A 84 -6.55 -5.92 -0.36
CA ASN A 84 -5.12 -6.19 -0.46
C ASN A 84 -4.65 -7.23 0.56
N TRP A 85 -5.17 -7.23 1.79
CA TRP A 85 -4.91 -8.31 2.75
C TRP A 85 -5.31 -9.67 2.17
N TRP A 86 -6.50 -9.75 1.58
CA TRP A 86 -6.98 -10.97 0.93
C TRP A 86 -6.09 -11.37 -0.24
N TYR A 87 -5.88 -10.45 -1.20
CA TYR A 87 -5.06 -10.69 -2.38
C TYR A 87 -3.65 -11.16 -2.02
N GLU A 88 -2.98 -10.48 -1.09
CA GLU A 88 -1.58 -10.76 -0.76
C GLU A 88 -1.41 -12.08 -0.02
N THR A 89 -2.38 -12.45 0.83
CA THR A 89 -2.45 -13.77 1.44
C THR A 89 -2.41 -14.87 0.38
N TYR A 90 -3.25 -14.77 -0.66
CA TYR A 90 -3.28 -15.76 -1.74
C TYR A 90 -2.08 -15.66 -2.68
N ALA A 91 -1.55 -14.47 -2.91
CA ALA A 91 -0.34 -14.27 -3.70
C ALA A 91 0.88 -14.95 -3.05
N ILE A 92 0.99 -14.91 -1.72
CA ILE A 92 2.06 -15.61 -1.00
C ILE A 92 1.84 -17.12 -1.00
N LYS A 93 0.61 -17.58 -0.72
CA LYS A 93 0.28 -19.01 -0.74
C LYS A 93 0.52 -19.68 -2.09
N SER A 94 0.24 -18.98 -3.18
CA SER A 94 0.48 -19.47 -4.54
C SER A 94 1.95 -19.38 -4.97
N GLY A 95 2.83 -18.82 -4.13
CA GLY A 95 4.23 -18.57 -4.46
C GLY A 95 4.43 -17.41 -5.43
N PHE A 96 3.38 -16.66 -5.80
CA PHE A 96 3.48 -15.50 -6.67
C PHE A 96 4.38 -14.40 -6.08
N ILE A 97 4.29 -14.20 -4.76
CA ILE A 97 5.12 -13.27 -3.98
C ILE A 97 5.83 -14.03 -2.87
N SER A 98 7.09 -13.69 -2.62
CA SER A 98 7.79 -14.04 -1.38
C SER A 98 8.01 -12.78 -0.56
N ILE A 99 7.61 -12.80 0.71
CA ILE A 99 7.84 -11.70 1.66
C ILE A 99 8.92 -12.09 2.67
N TYR A 100 9.68 -11.09 3.12
CA TYR A 100 10.86 -11.22 3.98
C TYR A 100 10.66 -10.47 5.31
N THR A 101 9.54 -10.75 5.98
CA THR A 101 9.15 -10.13 7.25
C THR A 101 9.60 -10.97 8.45
N ARG A 102 9.63 -10.35 9.63
CA ARG A 102 9.92 -11.03 10.90
C ARG A 102 9.01 -12.24 11.13
N ARG A 103 7.69 -12.05 10.95
CA ARG A 103 6.69 -13.11 11.13
C ARG A 103 6.99 -14.33 10.25
N ARG A 104 7.43 -14.12 9.01
CA ARG A 104 7.85 -15.24 8.14
C ARG A 104 9.14 -15.91 8.61
N ALA A 105 10.10 -15.15 9.13
CA ALA A 105 11.31 -15.72 9.72
C ALA A 105 10.99 -16.56 10.97
N GLU A 106 9.95 -16.19 11.73
CA GLU A 106 9.43 -16.95 12.87
C GLU A 106 8.53 -18.14 12.47
N GLY A 107 8.39 -18.43 11.17
CA GLY A 107 7.61 -19.57 10.67
C GLY A 107 6.10 -19.34 10.58
N ALA A 108 5.62 -18.09 10.69
CA ALA A 108 4.20 -17.79 10.60
C ALA A 108 3.60 -18.14 9.23
N SER A 109 2.32 -18.48 9.23
CA SER A 109 1.51 -18.69 8.01
C SER A 109 1.44 -17.41 7.16
N ALA A 110 0.97 -17.55 5.92
CA ALA A 110 0.77 -16.39 5.05
C ALA A 110 -0.26 -15.42 5.65
N GLU A 111 -1.36 -15.95 6.19
CA GLU A 111 -2.42 -15.18 6.85
C GLU A 111 -1.89 -14.37 8.02
N GLU A 112 -1.14 -15.01 8.91
CA GLU A 112 -0.58 -14.34 10.09
C GLU A 112 0.43 -13.28 9.70
N ALA A 113 1.32 -13.58 8.74
CA ALA A 113 2.32 -12.65 8.29
C ALA A 113 1.70 -11.43 7.59
N VAL A 114 0.71 -11.63 6.73
CA VAL A 114 0.02 -10.55 6.01
C VAL A 114 -0.85 -9.73 6.96
N THR A 115 -1.55 -10.36 7.90
CA THR A 115 -2.36 -9.65 8.90
C THR A 115 -1.54 -8.68 9.75
N ASP A 116 -0.26 -8.97 9.97
CA ASP A 116 0.62 -8.10 10.74
C ASP A 116 0.83 -6.71 10.10
N TYR A 117 0.94 -6.63 8.78
CA TYR A 117 1.25 -5.37 8.08
C TYR A 117 0.13 -4.86 7.16
N ALA A 118 -0.58 -5.75 6.47
CA ALA A 118 -1.45 -5.38 5.35
C ALA A 118 -2.61 -4.45 5.76
N PRO A 119 -3.34 -4.67 6.87
CA PRO A 119 -4.39 -3.75 7.29
C PRO A 119 -3.88 -2.33 7.53
N ILE A 120 -2.67 -2.20 8.09
CA ILE A 120 -2.06 -0.90 8.38
C ILE A 120 -1.57 -0.26 7.10
N LEU A 121 -0.75 -0.96 6.30
CA LEU A 121 -0.18 -0.42 5.07
C LEU A 121 -1.26 -0.10 4.03
N PHE A 122 -2.08 -1.08 3.63
CA PHE A 122 -3.09 -0.86 2.60
C PHE A 122 -4.28 -0.08 3.09
N GLY A 123 -4.68 -0.26 4.36
CA GLY A 123 -5.77 0.52 4.93
C GLY A 123 -5.43 2.01 5.00
N SER A 124 -4.23 2.36 5.47
CA SER A 124 -3.80 3.76 5.48
C SER A 124 -3.53 4.32 4.08
N MET A 125 -3.03 3.52 3.13
CA MET A 125 -2.95 3.93 1.72
C MET A 125 -4.33 4.26 1.15
N GLY A 126 -5.31 3.38 1.33
CA GLY A 126 -6.69 3.62 0.90
C GLY A 126 -7.29 4.86 1.57
N ALA A 127 -7.03 5.05 2.87
CA ALA A 127 -7.52 6.22 3.60
C ALA A 127 -6.93 7.53 3.07
N CYS A 128 -5.62 7.57 2.82
CA CYS A 128 -4.97 8.73 2.21
C CYS A 128 -5.54 9.00 0.81
N HIS A 129 -5.80 7.95 0.02
CA HIS A 129 -6.35 8.10 -1.33
C HIS A 129 -7.79 8.66 -1.28
N GLY A 130 -8.65 8.09 -0.45
CA GLY A 130 -10.03 8.55 -0.28
C GLY A 130 -10.09 10.00 0.21
N ALA A 131 -9.25 10.35 1.19
CA ALA A 131 -9.13 11.73 1.68
C ALA A 131 -8.66 12.68 0.57
N MET A 132 -7.66 12.29 -0.22
CA MET A 132 -7.14 13.08 -1.34
C MET A 132 -8.22 13.32 -2.39
N VAL A 133 -8.95 12.28 -2.80
CA VAL A 133 -10.04 12.42 -3.78
C VAL A 133 -11.12 13.37 -3.27
N LYS A 134 -11.55 13.22 -2.01
CA LYS A 134 -12.60 14.08 -1.47
C LYS A 134 -12.14 15.53 -1.26
N THR A 135 -10.88 15.73 -0.89
CA THR A 135 -10.26 17.05 -0.83
C THR A 135 -10.17 17.69 -2.21
N ALA A 136 -9.82 16.90 -3.23
CA ALA A 136 -9.79 17.35 -4.62
C ALA A 136 -11.19 17.79 -5.09
N GLU A 137 -12.23 17.02 -4.79
CA GLU A 137 -13.62 17.41 -5.10
C GLU A 137 -13.98 18.74 -4.42
N ASN A 138 -13.73 18.87 -3.12
CA ASN A 138 -14.12 20.06 -2.35
C ASN A 138 -13.39 21.33 -2.80
N LEU A 139 -12.11 21.22 -3.21
CA LEU A 139 -11.29 22.39 -3.56
C LEU A 139 -11.30 22.71 -5.05
N LEU A 140 -11.21 21.71 -5.92
CA LEU A 140 -11.02 21.92 -7.36
C LEU A 140 -12.31 22.24 -8.10
N LEU A 141 -13.46 21.80 -7.60
CA LEU A 141 -14.75 22.17 -8.16
C LEU A 141 -15.13 23.63 -7.86
N VAL A 142 -14.49 24.25 -6.88
CA VAL A 142 -14.74 25.65 -6.49
C VAL A 142 -13.69 26.58 -7.09
N SER A 143 -12.40 26.23 -7.02
CA SER A 143 -11.32 27.15 -7.40
C SER A 143 -10.96 27.12 -8.89
N HIS A 144 -11.18 25.98 -9.57
CA HIS A 144 -10.69 25.71 -10.94
C HIS A 144 -9.21 26.06 -11.18
N SER A 145 -8.41 26.17 -10.12
CA SER A 145 -7.04 26.70 -10.17
C SER A 145 -6.02 25.59 -10.41
N PRO A 146 -5.11 25.73 -11.40
CA PRO A 146 -4.00 24.80 -11.62
C PRO A 146 -3.09 24.65 -10.40
N ALA A 147 -2.89 25.72 -9.63
CA ALA A 147 -2.07 25.68 -8.42
C ALA A 147 -2.70 24.80 -7.34
N THR A 148 -4.02 24.92 -7.14
CA THR A 148 -4.76 24.05 -6.21
C THR A 148 -4.69 22.59 -6.65
N PHE A 149 -4.77 22.32 -7.96
CA PHE A 149 -4.62 20.97 -8.49
C PHE A 149 -3.27 20.35 -8.11
N TRP A 150 -2.17 21.06 -8.39
CA TRP A 150 -0.83 20.56 -8.08
C TRP A 150 -0.60 20.41 -6.58
N PHE A 151 -1.13 21.32 -5.76
CA PHE A 151 -1.07 21.20 -4.31
C PHE A 151 -1.74 19.91 -3.82
N VAL A 152 -2.96 19.62 -4.28
CA VAL A 152 -3.69 18.41 -3.87
C VAL A 152 -3.03 17.15 -4.42
N ALA A 153 -2.57 17.17 -5.68
CA ALA A 153 -1.93 16.02 -6.32
C ALA A 153 -0.58 15.68 -5.67
N ALA A 154 0.31 16.67 -5.48
CA ALA A 154 1.61 16.47 -4.88
C ALA A 154 1.51 16.17 -3.37
N GLY A 155 0.69 16.94 -2.64
CA GLY A 155 0.47 16.74 -1.22
C GLY A 155 -0.18 15.39 -0.92
N GLY A 156 -1.22 15.03 -1.67
CA GLY A 156 -1.89 13.73 -1.53
C GLY A 156 -1.01 12.56 -1.97
N GLY A 157 -0.23 12.71 -3.05
CA GLY A 157 0.75 11.70 -3.48
C GLY A 157 1.86 11.48 -2.44
N LEU A 158 2.35 12.55 -1.82
CA LEU A 158 3.32 12.46 -0.73
C LEU A 158 2.73 11.77 0.50
N ALA A 159 1.50 12.16 0.89
CA ALA A 159 0.77 11.56 2.00
C ALA A 159 0.57 10.05 1.78
N LEU A 160 0.21 9.64 0.56
CA LEU A 160 0.06 8.24 0.15
C LEU A 160 1.32 7.40 0.32
N MET A 161 2.51 7.99 0.25
CA MET A 161 3.78 7.29 0.44
C MET A 161 4.24 7.34 1.90
N ILE A 162 4.20 8.52 2.52
CA ILE A 162 4.78 8.76 3.84
C ILE A 162 3.92 8.18 4.95
N ILE A 163 2.60 8.42 4.94
CA ILE A 163 1.72 8.06 6.06
C ILE A 163 1.70 6.53 6.26
N PRO A 164 1.50 5.70 5.22
CA PRO A 164 1.49 4.25 5.39
C PRO A 164 2.82 3.71 5.90
N ALA A 165 3.93 4.18 5.31
CA ALA A 165 5.27 3.79 5.73
C ALA A 165 5.53 4.16 7.19
N ALA A 166 5.20 5.39 7.59
CA ALA A 166 5.38 5.87 8.96
C ALA A 166 4.51 5.08 9.96
N LEU A 167 3.23 4.88 9.66
CA LEU A 167 2.32 4.12 10.52
C LEU A 167 2.78 2.68 10.70
N TYR A 168 3.16 2.01 9.61
CA TYR A 168 3.71 0.66 9.68
C TYR A 168 5.01 0.62 10.48
N GLY A 169 5.94 1.54 10.24
CA GLY A 169 7.20 1.61 10.98
C GLY A 169 7.00 1.83 12.48
N ILE A 170 6.08 2.72 12.87
CA ILE A 170 5.73 2.99 14.27
C ILE A 170 5.09 1.75 14.90
N VAL A 171 4.05 1.18 14.29
CA VAL A 171 3.34 0.03 14.86
C VAL A 171 4.26 -1.18 14.96
N HIS A 172 5.08 -1.44 13.94
CA HIS A 172 6.06 -2.53 13.98
C HIS A 172 7.07 -2.31 15.10
N ARG A 173 7.59 -1.09 15.28
CA ARG A 173 8.52 -0.78 16.37
C ARG A 173 7.89 -0.98 17.75
N ILE A 174 6.61 -0.62 17.91
CA ILE A 174 5.87 -0.87 19.16
C ILE A 174 5.71 -2.37 19.42
N ARG A 175 5.40 -3.17 18.39
CA ARG A 175 5.18 -4.62 18.52
C ARG A 175 6.47 -5.42 18.75
N TYR A 176 7.56 -5.04 18.09
CA TYR A 176 8.73 -5.90 17.93
C TYR A 176 10.03 -5.29 18.45
N GLY A 177 10.04 -4.01 18.83
CA GLY A 177 11.22 -3.30 19.32
C GLY A 177 12.23 -2.92 18.24
N GLU A 178 11.92 -3.14 16.96
CA GLU A 178 12.84 -2.90 15.84
C GLU A 178 12.15 -2.25 14.64
N SER A 179 12.96 -1.81 13.67
CA SER A 179 12.47 -1.16 12.45
C SER A 179 11.61 -2.12 11.61
N GLY A 180 10.41 -1.69 11.22
CA GLY A 180 9.55 -2.42 10.28
C GLY A 180 10.12 -2.57 8.88
N PHE A 181 11.16 -1.80 8.55
CA PHE A 181 11.85 -1.86 7.26
C PHE A 181 13.08 -2.77 7.26
N ARG A 182 13.30 -3.52 8.35
CA ARG A 182 14.31 -4.58 8.38
C ARG A 182 13.83 -5.74 7.51
N SER A 183 14.68 -6.18 6.58
CA SER A 183 14.45 -7.41 5.82
C SER A 183 15.05 -8.61 6.52
N TYR A 184 14.33 -9.73 6.47
CA TYR A 184 14.75 -11.04 6.98
C TYR A 184 15.14 -12.00 5.86
N ARG A 185 15.50 -11.46 4.69
CA ARG A 185 15.79 -12.26 3.50
C ARG A 185 16.95 -13.22 3.71
N ALA A 186 17.98 -12.81 4.44
CA ALA A 186 19.13 -13.65 4.72
C ALA A 186 18.74 -14.82 5.64
N GLU A 187 17.98 -14.53 6.69
CA GLU A 187 17.48 -15.51 7.66
C GLU A 187 16.55 -16.53 7.00
N ILE A 188 15.71 -16.10 6.06
CA ILE A 188 14.76 -16.98 5.35
C ILE A 188 15.44 -17.79 4.23
N LYS A 189 16.45 -17.23 3.55
CA LYS A 189 17.13 -17.92 2.43
C LYS A 189 18.30 -18.81 2.85
N THR A 190 18.81 -18.68 4.07
CA THR A 190 19.86 -19.58 4.56
C THR A 190 19.26 -20.97 4.81
N PRO A 191 19.70 -22.03 4.13
CA PRO A 191 19.24 -23.37 4.44
C PRO A 191 19.60 -23.67 5.89
N GLN A 192 18.63 -24.15 6.69
CA GLN A 192 18.98 -24.78 7.97
C GLN A 192 19.87 -25.98 7.64
N THR A 193 21.19 -25.79 7.74
CA THR A 193 22.14 -26.90 7.83
C THR A 193 21.86 -27.57 9.16
N HIS A 194 20.87 -28.45 9.19
CA HIS A 194 20.69 -29.38 10.29
C HIS A 194 21.93 -30.24 10.35
N SER A 195 22.76 -29.98 11.36
CA SER A 195 23.67 -30.96 11.94
C SER A 195 22.83 -32.15 12.40
N ARG A 196 22.66 -33.13 11.52
CA ARG A 196 22.42 -34.51 11.92
C ARG A 196 23.79 -35.08 12.30
N THR A 197 24.11 -34.97 13.57
CA THR A 197 25.12 -35.79 14.25
C THR A 197 24.43 -36.45 15.42
#